data_AF-A0A8J3QU58-F1
#
_entry.id   AF-A0A8J3QU58-F1
#
_cell.length_a   1.000
_cell.length_b   1.000
_cell.length_c   1.000
_cell.angle_alpha   90.00
_cell.angle_beta   90.00
_cell.angle_gamma   90.00
#
_symmetry.space_group_name_H-M   'P 1'
#
loop_
_entity.id
_entity.type
_entity.pdbx_description
1 polymer ?
#
loop_
_entity_poly.entity_id
_entity_poly.type
_entity_poly.pdbx_seq_one_letter_code
_entity_poly.pdbx_strand_id
1 'polypeptide(L)'
;MSDEAWQRYKQALPATVCDVARASLLQEYASVMKDRLDLGRHAGVLPRAKEPVYRWARYKEAYAPLLVREVLDQLLPNQSRVRAETPPLVYDPMVGSGTSLLVAAERGLSALGADLLPYATFLASTLTRWRHADPDGIRQVANDALSGYASLPGESQLDVPAADWAFAPAVATTLTQLINAVDRAPAGVNRDLVRLAVLSAVEQVSYAVKDGTSLRRRLPDGPARPGRPGQQREAMDVADVIAGVQARVDAIITDLERTVSATDAASVDRESVADTGFVPRLSPSTCAAKPASRSVTVVRADTRQWRPAAESCAAVVFSPPYPNRYDYSAVYQLELALGAFVSDAAGLRRVRKQLLRSHLEAPPRDEYRVEHPALREFLAAVNGSRTTGDQAGRVLRMVAGFFEDMADVLARVAEALQAGGSVGLVVGTQTYYGQHLPTDLLLAELATTVGLEVRELWIARAKGVASQQRGMTGLTSLPSRETVLILQKPPSAPRRGRRSAAAGASPSRTPRRRV
;
A
#
# COMPACT_ATOMS: atom_id res chain seq x y z
N MET A 1 18.31 -10.23 -5.05
CA MET A 1 18.23 -11.68 -5.29
C MET A 1 19.33 -12.02 -6.29
N SER A 2 19.88 -13.24 -6.26
CA SER A 2 20.82 -13.66 -7.32
C SER A 2 20.07 -13.89 -8.63
N ASP A 3 20.73 -13.60 -9.75
CA ASP A 3 20.23 -13.92 -11.10
C ASP A 3 19.83 -15.39 -11.24
N GLU A 4 20.48 -16.28 -10.48
CA GLU A 4 20.16 -17.71 -10.43
C GLU A 4 18.70 -18.03 -10.03
N ALA A 5 18.13 -17.30 -9.06
CA ALA A 5 16.75 -17.54 -8.64
C ALA A 5 15.76 -17.13 -9.74
N TRP A 6 16.12 -16.10 -10.51
CA TRP A 6 15.34 -15.66 -11.67
C TRP A 6 15.46 -16.64 -12.85
N GLN A 7 16.66 -17.15 -13.12
CA GLN A 7 16.86 -18.18 -14.14
C GLN A 7 16.11 -19.47 -13.78
N ARG A 8 16.14 -19.90 -12.52
CA ARG A 8 15.32 -21.04 -12.03
C ARG A 8 13.83 -20.78 -12.20
N TYR A 9 13.36 -19.55 -12.00
CA TYR A 9 11.97 -19.18 -12.28
C TYR A 9 11.63 -19.36 -13.76
N LYS A 10 12.44 -18.82 -14.67
CA LYS A 10 12.23 -18.94 -16.12
C LYS A 10 12.25 -20.39 -16.59
N GLN A 11 13.14 -21.22 -16.04
CA GLN A 11 13.23 -22.65 -16.34
C GLN A 11 12.06 -23.47 -15.77
N ALA A 12 11.46 -23.01 -14.67
CA ALA A 12 10.35 -23.68 -14.02
C ALA A 12 8.98 -23.25 -14.58
N LEU A 13 8.87 -22.12 -15.29
CA LEU A 13 7.64 -21.74 -15.97
C LEU A 13 7.20 -22.89 -16.91
N PRO A 14 5.93 -23.31 -16.86
CA PRO A 14 5.50 -24.57 -17.44
C PRO A 14 5.81 -24.64 -18.94
N ALA A 15 6.53 -25.69 -19.32
CA ALA A 15 6.56 -26.23 -20.70
C ALA A 15 5.41 -27.25 -20.92
N THR A 16 4.43 -27.32 -20.01
CA THR A 16 3.44 -28.42 -19.94
C THR A 16 2.12 -28.11 -20.63
N VAL A 17 1.58 -29.15 -21.28
CA VAL A 17 0.46 -29.15 -22.24
C VAL A 17 -0.93 -28.84 -21.64
N CYS A 18 -1.09 -28.80 -20.30
CA CYS A 18 -2.39 -28.63 -19.62
C CYS A 18 -2.79 -27.20 -19.23
N ASP A 19 -1.95 -26.19 -19.51
CA ASP A 19 -2.16 -24.80 -19.10
C ASP A 19 -2.39 -23.89 -20.31
N VAL A 20 -3.23 -24.31 -21.26
CA VAL A 20 -3.36 -23.65 -22.57
C VAL A 20 -3.76 -22.19 -22.41
N ALA A 21 -4.79 -21.88 -21.62
CA ALA A 21 -5.28 -20.51 -21.50
C ALA A 21 -4.32 -19.61 -20.71
N ARG A 22 -3.74 -20.12 -19.60
CA ARG A 22 -2.71 -19.38 -18.84
C ARG A 22 -1.42 -19.18 -19.64
N ALA A 23 -0.99 -20.17 -20.43
CA ALA A 23 0.18 -20.06 -21.29
C ALA A 23 -0.04 -19.07 -22.44
N SER A 24 -1.25 -19.05 -23.03
CA SER A 24 -1.61 -18.04 -24.04
C SER A 24 -1.48 -16.61 -23.50
N LEU A 25 -1.97 -16.35 -22.28
CA LEU A 25 -1.78 -15.03 -21.65
C LEU A 25 -0.30 -14.67 -21.47
N LEU A 26 0.52 -15.64 -21.05
CA LEU A 26 1.95 -15.40 -20.88
C LEU A 26 2.61 -15.05 -22.22
N GLN A 27 2.24 -15.74 -23.29
CA GLN A 27 2.75 -15.47 -24.64
C GLN A 27 2.29 -14.11 -25.17
N GLU A 28 1.02 -13.75 -24.95
CA GLU A 28 0.43 -12.47 -25.36
C GLU A 28 1.16 -11.28 -24.74
N TYR A 29 1.43 -11.33 -23.45
CA TYR A 29 2.10 -10.23 -22.74
C TYR A 29 3.63 -10.28 -22.80
N ALA A 30 4.23 -11.33 -23.38
CA ALA A 30 5.68 -11.56 -23.34
C ALA A 30 6.48 -10.37 -23.92
N SER A 31 5.98 -9.72 -24.98
CA SER A 31 6.68 -8.61 -25.66
C SER A 31 6.74 -7.33 -24.84
N VAL A 32 5.87 -7.17 -23.84
CA VAL A 32 5.81 -5.99 -22.96
C VAL A 32 6.35 -6.28 -21.55
N MET A 33 6.80 -7.50 -21.27
CA MET A 33 7.48 -7.84 -20.02
C MET A 33 8.92 -7.31 -20.03
N LYS A 34 9.31 -6.64 -18.95
CA LYS A 34 10.65 -6.10 -18.74
C LYS A 34 11.21 -6.56 -17.40
N ASP A 35 12.42 -7.09 -17.42
CA ASP A 35 13.12 -7.50 -16.20
C ASP A 35 13.64 -6.24 -15.48
N ARG A 36 13.04 -5.89 -14.33
CA ARG A 36 13.45 -4.78 -13.44
C ARG A 36 13.90 -5.32 -12.09
N LEU A 37 14.84 -6.27 -12.12
CA LEU A 37 15.30 -6.99 -10.93
C LEU A 37 16.04 -6.09 -9.93
N ASP A 38 16.51 -4.93 -10.38
CA ASP A 38 17.03 -3.84 -9.56
C ASP A 38 16.00 -3.36 -8.52
N LEU A 39 14.71 -3.43 -8.86
CA LEU A 39 13.59 -3.06 -7.99
C LEU A 39 13.15 -4.16 -7.03
N GLY A 40 13.65 -5.39 -7.19
CA GLY A 40 13.15 -6.57 -6.46
C GLY A 40 13.21 -6.46 -4.94
N ARG A 41 14.26 -5.84 -4.39
CA ARG A 41 14.36 -5.59 -2.94
C ARG A 41 13.42 -4.48 -2.46
N HIS A 42 12.98 -3.62 -3.36
CA HIS A 42 12.11 -2.47 -3.10
C HIS A 42 10.63 -2.80 -3.21
N ALA A 43 10.26 -3.93 -3.82
CA ALA A 43 8.93 -4.53 -3.77
C ALA A 43 8.54 -5.12 -2.39
N GLY A 44 9.26 -4.76 -1.33
CA GLY A 44 8.93 -5.14 0.04
C GLY A 44 9.47 -4.16 1.08
N VAL A 45 9.18 -4.44 2.35
CA VAL A 45 9.34 -3.48 3.46
C VAL A 45 10.77 -3.23 3.92
N LEU A 46 11.73 -4.11 3.61
CA LEU A 46 13.06 -4.06 4.26
C LEU A 46 13.82 -2.74 4.01
N PRO A 47 13.89 -2.22 2.76
CA PRO A 47 14.53 -0.91 2.54
C PRO A 47 13.72 0.24 3.15
N ARG A 48 12.39 0.13 3.22
CA ARG A 48 11.50 1.14 3.82
C ARG A 48 11.88 1.46 5.26
N ALA A 49 12.29 0.45 6.03
CA ALA A 49 12.68 0.61 7.43
C ALA A 49 13.99 1.39 7.64
N LYS A 50 14.70 1.77 6.57
CA LYS A 50 15.95 2.54 6.65
C LYS A 50 15.77 4.03 6.38
N GLU A 51 14.65 4.44 5.79
CA GLU A 51 14.40 5.84 5.44
C GLU A 51 13.67 6.57 6.58
N PRO A 52 14.06 7.81 6.93
CA PRO A 52 13.35 8.66 7.89
C PRO A 52 11.87 8.79 7.54
N VAL A 53 11.00 9.02 8.55
CA VAL A 53 9.53 9.04 8.42
C VAL A 53 8.93 7.66 8.11
N TYR A 54 9.40 6.98 7.06
CA TYR A 54 8.91 5.66 6.67
C TYR A 54 9.19 4.61 7.76
N ARG A 55 10.30 4.73 8.48
CA ARG A 55 10.69 3.77 9.53
C ARG A 55 9.91 3.88 10.85
N TRP A 56 9.12 4.95 11.05
CA TRP A 56 8.44 5.20 12.33
C TRP A 56 7.42 4.11 12.69
N ALA A 57 6.83 3.47 11.68
CA ALA A 57 5.95 2.33 11.86
C ALA A 57 6.24 1.24 10.83
N ARG A 58 6.35 0.01 11.31
CA ARG A 58 6.50 -1.17 10.47
C ARG A 58 5.13 -1.62 9.95
N TYR A 59 4.96 -1.51 8.64
CA TYR A 59 3.82 -2.07 7.92
C TYR A 59 4.32 -3.17 6.99
N LYS A 60 4.03 -4.43 7.31
CA LYS A 60 4.75 -5.59 6.77
C LYS A 60 4.55 -5.74 5.27
N GLU A 61 3.39 -5.35 4.78
CA GLU A 61 2.96 -5.45 3.39
C GLU A 61 3.32 -4.21 2.56
N ALA A 62 4.01 -3.22 3.14
CA ALA A 62 4.44 -2.03 2.42
C ALA A 62 5.62 -2.32 1.48
N TYR A 63 5.64 -1.66 0.32
CA TYR A 63 6.82 -1.51 -0.54
C TYR A 63 7.69 -0.32 -0.10
N ALA A 64 8.93 -0.29 -0.60
CA ALA A 64 9.89 0.76 -0.30
C ALA A 64 9.67 2.03 -1.14
N PRO A 65 10.07 3.21 -0.64
CA PRO A 65 9.89 4.50 -1.33
C PRO A 65 10.53 4.52 -2.72
N LEU A 66 11.72 3.91 -2.89
CA LEU A 66 12.39 3.87 -4.20
C LEU A 66 11.54 3.22 -5.29
N LEU A 67 10.76 2.17 -4.98
CA LEU A 67 9.88 1.56 -5.97
C LEU A 67 8.87 2.59 -6.49
N VAL A 68 8.24 3.33 -5.59
CA VAL A 68 7.27 4.36 -5.97
C VAL A 68 7.92 5.49 -6.75
N ARG A 69 9.14 5.91 -6.36
CA ARG A 69 9.89 6.95 -7.08
C ARG A 69 10.05 6.54 -8.55
N GLU A 70 10.57 5.34 -8.79
CA GLU A 70 10.77 4.79 -10.14
C GLU A 70 9.46 4.64 -10.92
N VAL A 71 8.40 4.18 -10.25
CA VAL A 71 7.06 4.09 -10.86
C VAL A 71 6.56 5.48 -11.24
N LEU A 72 6.60 6.47 -10.34
CA LEU A 72 6.13 7.82 -10.64
C LEU A 72 6.96 8.50 -11.73
N ASP A 73 8.26 8.23 -11.83
CA ASP A 73 9.10 8.71 -12.94
C ASP A 73 8.61 8.16 -14.29
N GLN A 74 8.19 6.90 -14.32
CA GLN A 74 7.58 6.29 -15.51
C GLN A 74 6.18 6.83 -15.81
N LEU A 75 5.35 7.05 -14.78
CA LEU A 75 3.96 7.49 -14.98
C LEU A 75 3.88 8.96 -15.35
N LEU A 76 4.81 9.80 -14.89
CA LEU A 76 4.79 11.25 -15.01
C LEU A 76 6.12 11.83 -15.57
N PRO A 77 6.61 11.36 -16.74
CA PRO A 77 7.97 11.64 -17.23
C PRO A 77 8.24 13.13 -17.55
N ASN A 78 7.19 13.90 -17.83
CA ASN A 78 7.28 15.30 -18.24
C ASN A 78 7.01 16.30 -17.11
N GLN A 79 6.72 15.84 -15.89
CA GLN A 79 6.27 16.72 -14.81
C GLN A 79 7.40 17.21 -13.89
N SER A 80 8.62 16.73 -14.11
CA SER A 80 9.83 17.28 -13.50
C SER A 80 10.15 18.72 -13.95
N ARG A 81 9.37 19.32 -14.86
CA ARG A 81 9.71 20.59 -15.54
C ARG A 81 8.63 21.67 -15.55
N VAL A 82 7.42 21.42 -15.03
CA VAL A 82 6.33 22.42 -15.11
C VAL A 82 5.79 22.73 -13.72
N ARG A 83 6.04 23.95 -13.23
CA ARG A 83 5.27 24.55 -12.13
C ARG A 83 3.86 24.84 -12.65
N ALA A 84 3.02 23.81 -12.77
CA ALA A 84 1.62 23.98 -13.09
C ALA A 84 0.92 24.67 -11.91
N GLU A 85 -0.01 25.58 -12.20
CA GLU A 85 -0.84 26.23 -11.16
C GLU A 85 -1.64 25.21 -10.36
N THR A 86 -2.02 24.08 -10.97
CA THR A 86 -2.62 22.92 -10.32
C THR A 86 -1.69 21.72 -10.41
N PRO A 87 -1.13 21.23 -9.28
CA PRO A 87 -0.29 20.06 -9.29
C PRO A 87 -1.10 18.82 -9.70
N PRO A 88 -0.50 17.90 -10.48
CA PRO A 88 -1.08 16.61 -10.83
C PRO A 88 -1.47 15.82 -9.57
N LEU A 89 -2.66 15.22 -9.59
CA LEU A 89 -3.14 14.39 -8.48
C LEU A 89 -2.68 12.94 -8.66
N VAL A 90 -1.95 12.44 -7.66
CA VAL A 90 -1.62 11.01 -7.50
C VAL A 90 -2.66 10.35 -6.61
N TYR A 91 -3.24 9.24 -7.06
CA TYR A 91 -4.22 8.48 -6.28
C TYR A 91 -3.69 7.11 -5.86
N ASP A 92 -3.95 6.71 -4.62
CA ASP A 92 -3.71 5.35 -4.11
C ASP A 92 -5.02 4.78 -3.54
N PRO A 93 -5.73 3.88 -4.26
CA PRO A 93 -6.97 3.28 -3.77
C PRO A 93 -6.81 2.28 -2.60
N MET A 94 -5.58 1.95 -2.18
CA MET A 94 -5.30 0.96 -1.13
C MET A 94 -4.07 1.39 -0.34
N VAL A 95 -4.21 2.52 0.35
CA VAL A 95 -3.10 3.34 0.84
C VAL A 95 -2.14 2.60 1.78
N GLY A 96 -2.63 1.64 2.56
CA GLY A 96 -1.85 0.91 3.55
C GLY A 96 -1.06 1.85 4.48
N SER A 97 0.26 1.88 4.33
CA SER A 97 1.15 2.72 5.13
C SER A 97 1.43 4.13 4.57
N GLY A 98 0.82 4.50 3.45
CA GLY A 98 0.98 5.83 2.86
C GLY A 98 2.26 6.04 2.04
N THR A 99 3.01 4.99 1.69
CA THR A 99 4.27 5.14 0.94
C THR A 99 4.06 5.90 -0.38
N SER A 100 3.03 5.59 -1.16
CA SER A 100 2.74 6.33 -2.41
C SER A 100 2.47 7.80 -2.18
N LEU A 101 1.69 8.13 -1.15
CA LEU A 101 1.33 9.51 -0.84
C LEU A 101 2.53 10.32 -0.32
N LEU A 102 3.36 9.71 0.52
CA LEU A 102 4.59 10.34 1.02
C LEU A 102 5.54 10.66 -0.13
N VAL A 103 5.78 9.72 -1.04
CA VAL A 103 6.65 9.96 -2.20
C VAL A 103 6.04 11.00 -3.16
N ALA A 104 4.72 10.98 -3.38
CA ALA A 104 4.05 12.02 -4.16
C ALA A 104 4.25 13.41 -3.52
N ALA A 105 4.07 13.52 -2.20
CA ALA A 105 4.28 14.75 -1.46
C ALA A 105 5.75 15.22 -1.47
N GLU A 106 6.71 14.30 -1.38
CA GLU A 106 8.16 14.57 -1.55
C GLU A 106 8.48 15.18 -2.91
N ARG A 107 7.71 14.80 -3.95
CA ARG A 107 7.81 15.35 -5.31
C ARG A 107 6.99 16.62 -5.53
N GLY A 108 6.36 17.15 -4.48
CA GLY A 108 5.52 18.35 -4.56
C GLY A 108 4.21 18.15 -5.33
N LEU A 109 3.75 16.89 -5.48
CA LEU A 109 2.48 16.53 -6.10
C LEU A 109 1.35 16.57 -5.06
N SER A 110 0.12 16.78 -5.51
CA SER A 110 -1.06 16.51 -4.67
C SER A 110 -1.32 15.02 -4.64
N ALA A 111 -1.81 14.51 -3.52
CA ALA A 111 -2.03 13.08 -3.35
C ALA A 111 -3.34 12.79 -2.61
N LEU A 112 -4.06 11.76 -3.06
CA LEU A 112 -5.23 11.25 -2.38
C LEU A 112 -5.04 9.75 -2.14
N GLY A 113 -5.28 9.28 -0.92
CA GLY A 113 -5.36 7.85 -0.61
C GLY A 113 -6.73 7.44 -0.12
N ALA A 114 -7.12 6.20 -0.40
CA ALA A 114 -8.27 5.55 0.21
C ALA A 114 -7.86 4.19 0.78
N ASP A 115 -8.46 3.80 1.90
CA ASP A 115 -8.34 2.44 2.44
C ASP A 115 -9.54 2.14 3.33
N LEU A 116 -9.87 0.86 3.47
CA LEU A 116 -10.98 0.41 4.31
C LEU A 116 -10.51 0.17 5.74
N LEU A 117 -9.25 -0.26 5.93
CA LEU A 117 -8.71 -0.60 7.24
C LEU A 117 -8.47 0.67 8.05
N PRO A 118 -9.17 0.88 9.19
CA PRO A 118 -9.03 2.13 9.95
C PRO A 118 -7.60 2.41 10.41
N TYR A 119 -6.86 1.38 10.85
CA TYR A 119 -5.46 1.53 11.24
C TYR A 119 -4.57 1.98 10.08
N ALA A 120 -4.79 1.49 8.86
CA ALA A 120 -4.06 1.96 7.67
C ALA A 120 -4.35 3.43 7.38
N THR A 121 -5.63 3.82 7.42
CA THR A 121 -6.01 5.23 7.20
C THR A 121 -5.43 6.17 8.25
N PHE A 122 -5.43 5.78 9.53
CA PHE A 122 -4.77 6.53 10.59
C PHE A 122 -3.27 6.64 10.34
N LEU A 123 -2.60 5.51 10.08
CA LEU A 123 -1.16 5.47 9.83
C LEU A 123 -0.77 6.39 8.67
N ALA A 124 -1.41 6.22 7.52
CA ALA A 124 -1.12 7.04 6.34
C ALA A 124 -1.41 8.52 6.60
N SER A 125 -2.55 8.87 7.20
CA SER A 125 -2.91 10.27 7.52
C SER A 125 -1.94 10.94 8.48
N THR A 126 -1.45 10.19 9.47
CA THR A 126 -0.48 10.68 10.45
C THR A 126 0.87 10.89 9.78
N LEU A 127 1.36 9.89 9.04
CA LEU A 127 2.63 10.00 8.35
C LEU A 127 2.61 11.12 7.32
N THR A 128 1.58 11.27 6.47
CA THR A 128 1.58 12.30 5.42
C THR A 128 1.53 13.73 5.94
N ARG A 129 1.17 13.94 7.21
CA ARG A 129 1.15 15.27 7.85
C ARG A 129 2.41 15.58 8.64
N TRP A 130 3.44 14.71 8.60
CA TRP A 130 4.66 14.84 9.41
C TRP A 130 5.33 16.22 9.33
N ARG A 131 5.24 16.90 8.17
CA ARG A 131 5.81 18.25 7.96
C ARG A 131 5.15 19.34 8.80
N HIS A 132 3.95 19.08 9.34
CA HIS A 132 3.24 20.00 10.24
C HIS A 132 3.50 19.69 11.71
N ALA A 133 4.31 18.68 12.00
CA ALA A 133 4.62 18.29 13.35
C ALA A 133 5.71 19.19 13.95
N ASP A 134 5.57 19.45 15.24
CA ASP A 134 6.51 20.21 16.04
C ASP A 134 7.20 19.25 17.03
N PRO A 135 8.52 19.05 16.95
CA PRO A 135 9.27 18.19 17.87
C PRO A 135 9.02 18.49 19.35
N ASP A 136 8.92 19.76 19.72
CA ASP A 136 8.68 20.15 21.11
C ASP A 136 7.27 19.82 21.56
N GLY A 137 6.27 20.08 20.69
CA GLY A 137 4.91 19.63 20.91
C GLY A 137 4.76 18.10 21.03
N ILE A 138 5.51 17.32 20.25
CA ILE A 138 5.54 15.84 20.39
C ILE A 138 6.13 15.46 21.75
N ARG A 139 7.26 16.07 22.13
CA ARG A 139 7.94 15.82 23.40
C ARG A 139 7.03 16.14 24.58
N GLN A 140 6.32 17.26 24.53
CA GLN A 140 5.37 17.66 25.56
C GLN A 140 4.24 16.62 25.70
N VAL A 141 3.58 16.24 24.61
CA VAL A 141 2.51 15.25 24.63
C VAL A 141 3.00 13.89 25.17
N ALA A 142 4.20 13.47 24.78
CA ALA A 142 4.79 12.23 25.27
C ALA A 142 5.09 12.29 26.78
N ASN A 143 5.71 13.37 27.26
CA ASN A 143 6.03 13.56 28.68
C ASN A 143 4.77 13.62 29.55
N ASP A 144 3.74 14.34 29.10
CA ASP A 144 2.45 14.42 29.80
C ASP A 144 1.78 13.04 29.87
N ALA A 145 1.81 12.28 28.76
CA ALA A 145 1.26 10.94 28.74
C ALA A 145 2.02 9.99 29.67
N LEU A 146 3.36 9.97 29.60
CA LEU A 146 4.22 9.09 30.38
C LEU A 146 4.22 9.40 31.89
N SER A 147 3.99 10.65 32.28
CA SER A 147 3.85 11.04 33.68
C SER A 147 2.44 10.79 34.23
N GLY A 148 1.40 10.90 33.38
CA GLY A 148 0.00 10.84 33.81
C GLY A 148 -0.70 9.49 33.64
N TYR A 149 -0.19 8.56 32.82
CA TYR A 149 -0.94 7.37 32.40
C TYR A 149 -1.45 6.50 33.56
N ALA A 150 -0.65 6.33 34.62
CA ALA A 150 -0.98 5.42 35.71
C ALA A 150 -2.24 5.83 36.49
N SER A 151 -2.63 7.11 36.42
CA SER A 151 -3.85 7.65 37.04
C SER A 151 -5.13 7.36 36.24
N LEU A 152 -4.99 6.83 35.03
CA LEU A 152 -6.10 6.62 34.09
C LEU A 152 -6.67 5.22 34.20
N PRO A 153 -7.95 5.03 33.82
CA PRO A 153 -8.47 3.69 33.61
C PRO A 153 -7.66 2.99 32.52
N GLY A 154 -7.38 1.71 32.75
CA GLY A 154 -6.78 0.80 31.77
C GLY A 154 -7.55 -0.51 31.73
N GLU A 155 -7.44 -1.19 30.60
CA GLU A 155 -8.04 -2.50 30.38
C GLU A 155 -6.94 -3.56 30.39
N SER A 156 -7.10 -4.57 31.25
CA SER A 156 -6.16 -5.69 31.34
C SER A 156 -6.32 -6.71 30.21
N GLN A 157 -7.40 -6.59 29.41
CA GLN A 157 -7.68 -7.45 28.28
C GLN A 157 -8.46 -6.67 27.22
N LEU A 158 -7.97 -6.72 25.98
CA LEU A 158 -8.68 -6.16 24.83
C LEU A 158 -9.62 -7.25 24.26
N ASP A 159 -10.82 -6.88 23.82
CA ASP A 159 -11.77 -7.84 23.23
C ASP A 159 -11.44 -8.15 21.76
N VAL A 160 -10.29 -8.80 21.53
CA VAL A 160 -9.91 -9.38 20.23
C VAL A 160 -9.15 -10.69 20.43
N PRO A 161 -9.28 -11.67 19.50
CA PRO A 161 -8.76 -13.03 19.72
C PRO A 161 -7.26 -13.15 20.05
N ALA A 162 -6.41 -12.24 19.55
CA ALA A 162 -4.99 -12.28 19.86
C ALA A 162 -4.64 -11.74 21.25
N ALA A 163 -5.48 -10.86 21.82
CA ALA A 163 -5.17 -10.22 23.09
C ALA A 163 -5.10 -11.22 24.25
N ASP A 164 -5.89 -12.30 24.19
CA ASP A 164 -5.94 -13.39 25.18
C ASP A 164 -4.57 -14.03 25.47
N TRP A 165 -3.62 -13.92 24.55
CA TRP A 165 -2.29 -14.52 24.67
C TRP A 165 -1.14 -13.60 24.30
N ALA A 166 -1.42 -12.43 23.70
CA ALA A 166 -0.39 -11.50 23.23
C ALA A 166 0.26 -10.71 24.36
N PHE A 167 -0.48 -10.38 25.42
CA PHE A 167 -0.01 -9.50 26.48
C PHE A 167 -0.08 -10.16 27.85
N ALA A 168 0.85 -9.77 28.74
CA ALA A 168 0.59 -9.87 30.16
C ALA A 168 -0.48 -8.83 30.55
N PRO A 169 -1.35 -9.09 31.56
CA PRO A 169 -2.39 -8.15 31.96
C PRO A 169 -1.86 -6.74 32.28
N ALA A 170 -0.72 -6.65 32.97
CA ALA A 170 -0.09 -5.35 33.29
C ALA A 170 0.31 -4.58 32.02
N VAL A 171 0.84 -5.26 31.00
CA VAL A 171 1.22 -4.65 29.72
C VAL A 171 0.00 -4.11 28.98
N ALA A 172 -1.09 -4.86 28.93
CA ALA A 172 -2.34 -4.41 28.29
C ALA A 172 -2.91 -3.18 29.01
N THR A 173 -2.94 -3.21 30.36
CA THR A 173 -3.37 -2.08 31.19
C THR A 173 -2.50 -0.84 30.92
N THR A 174 -1.18 -0.98 30.90
CA THR A 174 -0.28 0.15 30.64
C THR A 174 -0.46 0.73 29.24
N LEU A 175 -0.58 -0.12 28.21
CA LEU A 175 -0.79 0.34 26.83
C LEU A 175 -2.10 1.12 26.68
N THR A 176 -3.18 0.62 27.28
CA THR A 176 -4.50 1.28 27.22
C THR A 176 -4.51 2.58 28.02
N GLN A 177 -3.88 2.62 29.19
CA GLN A 177 -3.65 3.85 29.95
C GLN A 177 -2.84 4.88 29.14
N LEU A 178 -1.80 4.46 28.43
CA LEU A 178 -0.99 5.35 27.59
C LEU A 178 -1.81 5.93 26.44
N ILE A 179 -2.62 5.12 25.74
CA ILE A 179 -3.53 5.63 24.71
C ILE A 179 -4.50 6.67 25.30
N ASN A 180 -5.13 6.35 26.44
CA ASN A 180 -6.02 7.27 27.14
C ASN A 180 -5.33 8.57 27.56
N ALA A 181 -4.04 8.51 27.93
CA ALA A 181 -3.26 9.67 28.32
C ALA A 181 -2.91 10.55 27.12
N VAL A 182 -2.48 9.94 26.01
CA VAL A 182 -2.20 10.64 24.75
C VAL A 182 -3.46 11.31 24.20
N ASP A 183 -4.62 10.63 24.26
CA ASP A 183 -5.88 11.13 23.71
C ASP A 183 -6.44 12.35 24.48
N ARG A 184 -5.88 12.70 25.66
CA ARG A 184 -6.17 13.98 26.36
C ARG A 184 -5.54 15.20 25.70
N ALA A 185 -4.48 15.03 24.92
CA ALA A 185 -3.85 16.14 24.22
C ALA A 185 -4.75 16.67 23.08
N PRO A 186 -4.62 17.94 22.68
CA PRO A 186 -5.37 18.50 21.56
C PRO A 186 -5.21 17.68 20.28
N ALA A 187 -6.29 17.54 19.52
CA ALA A 187 -6.26 16.83 18.25
C ALA A 187 -5.32 17.51 17.26
N GLY A 188 -4.37 16.74 16.73
CA GLY A 188 -3.33 17.27 15.86
C GLY A 188 -2.25 16.23 15.57
N VAL A 189 -1.37 16.56 14.62
CA VAL A 189 -0.33 15.63 14.17
C VAL A 189 0.64 15.25 15.29
N ASN A 190 0.94 16.15 16.23
CA ASN A 190 1.83 15.86 17.37
C ASN A 190 1.26 14.73 18.24
N ARG A 191 -0.02 14.86 18.64
CA ARG A 191 -0.75 13.81 19.36
C ARG A 191 -0.79 12.52 18.56
N ASP A 192 -1.14 12.60 17.28
CA ASP A 192 -1.30 11.40 16.45
C ASP A 192 0.05 10.67 16.24
N LEU A 193 1.18 11.38 16.23
CA LEU A 193 2.53 10.79 16.18
C LEU A 193 2.91 10.10 17.49
N VAL A 194 2.57 10.66 18.66
CA VAL A 194 2.76 9.97 19.95
C VAL A 194 1.84 8.74 20.05
N ARG A 195 0.59 8.86 19.58
CA ARG A 195 -0.34 7.73 19.50
C ARG A 195 0.20 6.63 18.57
N LEU A 196 0.79 7.02 17.43
CA LEU A 196 1.46 6.08 16.53
C LEU A 196 2.66 5.42 17.21
N ALA A 197 3.44 6.14 18.00
CA ALA A 197 4.57 5.59 18.75
C ALA A 197 4.10 4.45 19.69
N VAL A 198 3.01 4.66 20.44
CA VAL A 198 2.39 3.61 21.28
C VAL A 198 1.96 2.40 20.45
N LEU A 199 1.20 2.61 19.36
CA LEU A 199 0.74 1.51 18.51
C LEU A 199 1.89 0.75 17.83
N SER A 200 2.97 1.44 17.48
CA SER A 200 4.15 0.84 16.84
C SER A 200 5.00 0.00 17.80
N ALA A 201 4.86 0.23 19.11
CA ALA A 201 5.55 -0.55 20.14
C ALA A 201 4.89 -1.92 20.37
N VAL A 202 3.63 -2.12 19.98
CA VAL A 202 2.85 -3.35 20.27
C VAL A 202 3.58 -4.65 19.93
N GLU A 203 4.14 -4.80 18.73
CA GLU A 203 4.86 -6.03 18.34
C GLU A 203 6.14 -6.23 19.16
N GLN A 204 6.75 -5.13 19.63
CA GLN A 204 7.91 -5.17 20.51
C GLN A 204 7.52 -5.42 21.97
N VAL A 205 6.31 -5.13 22.41
CA VAL A 205 5.92 -5.31 23.83
C VAL A 205 4.93 -6.45 24.04
N SER A 206 4.89 -7.40 23.10
CA SER A 206 3.94 -8.52 23.12
C SER A 206 4.60 -9.83 22.70
N TYR A 207 3.94 -10.93 23.05
CA TYR A 207 4.28 -12.27 22.55
C TYR A 207 3.82 -12.47 21.09
N ALA A 208 3.25 -11.46 20.44
CA ALA A 208 2.66 -11.55 19.12
C ALA A 208 3.60 -11.05 18.04
N VAL A 209 3.76 -11.88 17.00
CA VAL A 209 4.60 -11.56 15.84
C VAL A 209 3.79 -11.66 14.57
N LYS A 210 4.00 -10.69 13.67
CA LYS A 210 3.41 -10.67 12.33
C LYS A 210 4.09 -11.70 11.40
N ASP A 211 3.70 -12.97 11.45
CA ASP A 211 4.32 -14.07 10.69
C ASP A 211 3.36 -14.80 9.74
N GLY A 212 3.56 -14.58 8.43
CA GLY A 212 2.64 -15.09 7.40
C GLY A 212 1.28 -14.37 7.42
N THR A 213 0.21 -15.13 7.36
CA THR A 213 -1.19 -14.69 7.17
C THR A 213 -1.90 -14.19 8.43
N SER A 214 -1.28 -14.34 9.61
CA SER A 214 -1.85 -14.00 10.91
C SER A 214 -0.75 -13.66 11.92
N LEU A 215 -1.16 -13.25 13.12
CA LEU A 215 -0.26 -13.21 14.27
C LEU A 215 0.10 -14.63 14.73
N ARG A 216 1.32 -14.78 15.27
CA ARG A 216 1.78 -16.00 15.92
C ARG A 216 2.34 -15.67 17.29
N ARG A 217 2.06 -16.56 18.25
CA ARG A 217 2.66 -16.50 19.59
C ARG A 217 4.12 -16.93 19.55
N ARG A 218 4.96 -16.18 20.26
CA ARG A 218 6.39 -16.43 20.45
C ARG A 218 6.68 -16.21 21.92
N LEU A 219 7.06 -17.30 22.60
CA LEU A 219 7.40 -17.28 24.01
C LEU A 219 8.90 -17.04 24.20
N PRO A 220 9.30 -16.45 25.34
CA PRO A 220 10.69 -16.25 25.75
C PRO A 220 11.59 -17.49 25.57
N ASP A 221 11.09 -18.67 25.96
CA ASP A 221 11.85 -19.94 25.94
C ASP A 221 11.76 -20.71 24.60
N GLY A 222 11.25 -20.07 23.54
CA GLY A 222 11.08 -20.70 22.23
C GLY A 222 12.39 -20.87 21.45
N PRO A 223 12.51 -21.88 20.58
CA PRO A 223 13.72 -22.07 19.78
C PRO A 223 13.98 -20.89 18.83
N ALA A 224 15.21 -20.35 18.86
CA ALA A 224 15.65 -19.28 17.96
C ALA A 224 15.57 -19.71 16.49
N ARG A 225 15.14 -18.81 15.60
CA ARG A 225 15.07 -19.08 14.15
C ARG A 225 16.05 -18.19 13.35
N PRO A 226 16.92 -18.78 12.50
CA PRO A 226 17.83 -18.02 11.64
C PRO A 226 17.10 -17.05 10.70
N GLY A 227 17.68 -15.86 10.48
CA GLY A 227 17.17 -14.88 9.51
C GLY A 227 15.94 -14.08 9.95
N ARG A 228 15.54 -14.18 11.22
CA ARG A 228 14.47 -13.37 11.83
C ARG A 228 15.03 -12.64 13.05
N PRO A 229 15.69 -11.49 12.86
CA PRO A 229 16.27 -10.71 13.96
C PRO A 229 15.16 -10.20 14.89
N GLY A 230 15.38 -10.34 16.21
CA GLY A 230 14.62 -9.66 17.27
C GLY A 230 13.27 -10.31 17.61
N GLN A 231 13.26 -11.26 18.54
CA GLN A 231 12.05 -11.69 19.27
C GLN A 231 12.49 -11.97 20.70
N GLN A 232 11.82 -11.34 21.67
CA GLN A 232 12.24 -11.27 23.06
C GLN A 232 12.46 -12.62 23.72
N ARG A 233 13.42 -12.57 24.65
CA ARG A 233 13.91 -13.71 25.43
C ARG A 233 13.42 -13.70 26.88
N GLU A 234 12.62 -12.70 27.30
CA GLU A 234 12.17 -12.52 28.69
C GLU A 234 10.71 -12.01 28.77
N ALA A 235 10.05 -12.23 29.92
CA ALA A 235 8.71 -11.74 30.18
C ALA A 235 8.71 -10.22 30.29
N MET A 236 7.71 -9.58 29.68
CA MET A 236 7.67 -8.12 29.55
C MET A 236 6.89 -7.46 30.68
N ASP A 237 7.39 -6.32 31.15
CA ASP A 237 6.77 -5.55 32.22
C ASP A 237 6.41 -4.12 31.79
N VAL A 238 5.98 -3.32 32.77
CA VAL A 238 5.60 -1.91 32.57
C VAL A 238 6.79 -1.06 32.13
N ALA A 239 8.00 -1.32 32.63
CA ALA A 239 9.19 -0.58 32.29
C ALA A 239 9.58 -0.82 30.82
N ASP A 240 9.43 -2.05 30.32
CA ASP A 240 9.64 -2.36 28.90
C ASP A 240 8.67 -1.62 27.99
N VAL A 241 7.40 -1.49 28.41
CA VAL A 241 6.39 -0.72 27.66
C VAL A 241 6.80 0.74 27.56
N ILE A 242 7.13 1.36 28.69
CA ILE A 242 7.56 2.77 28.75
C ILE A 242 8.80 2.99 27.89
N ALA A 243 9.83 2.14 28.05
CA ALA A 243 11.06 2.24 27.28
C ALA A 243 10.82 2.05 25.78
N GLY A 244 9.96 1.09 25.41
CA GLY A 244 9.56 0.84 24.03
C GLY A 244 8.86 2.04 23.40
N VAL A 245 7.91 2.66 24.11
CA VAL A 245 7.20 3.86 23.63
C VAL A 245 8.14 5.06 23.54
N GLN A 246 8.94 5.32 24.57
CA GLN A 246 9.92 6.41 24.58
C GLN A 246 10.89 6.30 23.40
N ALA A 247 11.43 5.11 23.15
CA ALA A 247 12.34 4.89 22.02
C ALA A 247 11.70 5.19 20.66
N ARG A 248 10.38 4.94 20.50
CA ARG A 248 9.64 5.28 19.27
C ARG A 248 9.43 6.78 19.14
N VAL A 249 9.09 7.46 20.23
CA VAL A 249 8.96 8.92 20.28
C VAL A 249 10.29 9.59 19.93
N ASP A 250 11.39 9.16 20.56
CA ASP A 250 12.72 9.72 20.32
C ASP A 250 13.18 9.51 18.88
N ALA A 251 12.88 8.35 18.29
CA ALA A 251 13.18 8.09 16.88
C ALA A 251 12.41 9.01 15.93
N ILE A 252 11.15 9.34 16.25
CA ILE A 252 10.34 10.30 15.50
C ILE A 252 10.94 11.70 15.62
N ILE A 253 11.21 12.16 16.83
CA ILE A 253 11.78 13.49 17.10
C ILE A 253 13.14 13.65 16.42
N THR A 254 14.02 12.66 16.54
CA THR A 254 15.36 12.66 15.91
C THR A 254 15.27 12.83 14.39
N ASP A 255 14.30 12.17 13.74
CA ASP A 255 14.11 12.30 12.29
C ASP A 255 13.57 13.67 11.90
N LEU A 256 12.68 14.26 12.70
CA LEU A 256 12.15 15.60 12.48
C LEU A 256 13.25 16.66 12.63
N GLU A 257 14.03 16.62 13.72
CA GLU A 257 15.11 17.57 13.99
C GLU A 257 16.19 17.53 12.90
N ARG A 258 16.59 16.33 12.44
CA ARG A 258 17.54 16.18 11.31
C ARG A 258 17.01 16.80 10.02
N THR A 259 15.71 16.71 9.79
CA THR A 259 15.09 17.30 8.60
C THR A 259 15.15 18.81 8.67
N VAL A 260 14.81 19.41 9.82
CA VAL A 260 14.86 20.87 10.03
C VAL A 260 16.28 21.39 9.81
N SER A 261 17.27 20.77 10.46
CA SER A 261 18.68 21.18 10.32
C SER A 261 19.21 21.05 8.89
N ALA A 262 18.76 20.06 8.11
CA ALA A 262 19.16 19.91 6.71
C ALA A 262 18.58 21.03 5.82
N THR A 263 17.36 21.51 6.10
CA THR A 263 16.78 22.69 5.43
C THR A 263 17.52 23.97 5.78
N ASP A 264 17.92 24.14 7.04
CA ASP A 264 18.65 25.33 7.49
C ASP A 264 20.08 25.34 6.93
N ALA A 265 20.80 24.22 6.93
CA ALA A 265 22.13 24.10 6.32
C ALA A 265 22.13 24.36 4.80
N ALA A 266 21.12 23.85 4.08
CA ALA A 266 20.96 24.11 2.65
C ALA A 266 20.62 25.58 2.31
N SER A 267 20.27 26.40 3.30
CA SER A 267 20.04 27.84 3.14
C SER A 267 21.31 28.69 3.32
N VAL A 268 22.36 28.11 3.91
CA VAL A 268 23.64 28.80 4.22
C VAL A 268 24.71 28.51 3.15
N ASP A 269 24.71 27.34 2.53
CA ASP A 269 25.72 26.96 1.52
C ASP A 269 25.27 27.26 0.09
N ARG A 270 25.36 28.53 -0.31
CA ARG A 270 25.41 28.94 -1.72
C ARG A 270 26.75 29.60 -2.04
N GLU A 271 27.85 28.87 -1.93
CA GLU A 271 29.06 29.17 -2.70
C GLU A 271 30.03 27.97 -2.73
N SER A 272 30.32 27.51 -3.95
CA SER A 272 31.40 26.59 -4.35
C SER A 272 31.33 25.09 -3.99
N VAL A 273 31.37 24.23 -5.02
CA VAL A 273 32.40 23.20 -5.29
C VAL A 273 31.82 22.12 -6.23
N ALA A 274 32.68 21.69 -7.16
CA ALA A 274 32.40 20.84 -8.31
C ALA A 274 32.22 19.35 -8.00
N ASP A 275 31.60 18.72 -8.99
CA ASP A 275 31.38 17.31 -9.31
C ASP A 275 32.32 16.26 -8.68
N THR A 276 31.75 15.26 -7.99
CA THR A 276 32.02 13.81 -8.16
C THR A 276 31.13 13.00 -7.22
N GLY A 277 30.34 12.06 -7.77
CA GLY A 277 29.62 11.02 -7.03
C GLY A 277 28.10 11.25 -6.91
N PHE A 278 27.34 10.31 -7.47
CA PHE A 278 25.87 10.29 -7.46
C PHE A 278 25.33 10.15 -6.01
N VAL A 279 25.06 11.29 -5.39
CA VAL A 279 24.22 11.46 -4.20
C VAL A 279 22.85 11.97 -4.68
N PRO A 280 21.70 11.44 -4.24
CA PRO A 280 20.41 11.93 -4.69
C PRO A 280 20.25 13.39 -4.26
N ARG A 281 20.28 14.32 -5.22
CA ARG A 281 19.99 15.74 -4.99
C ARG A 281 18.51 15.87 -4.65
N LEU A 282 18.19 16.06 -3.38
CA LEU A 282 16.97 16.75 -2.98
C LEU A 282 17.17 18.22 -3.38
N SER A 283 16.52 18.67 -4.45
CA SER A 283 16.57 20.07 -4.83
C SER A 283 15.89 20.93 -3.75
N PRO A 284 16.55 21.96 -3.18
CA PRO A 284 15.91 22.88 -2.27
C PRO A 284 15.00 23.82 -3.06
N SER A 285 13.68 23.58 -3.05
CA SER A 285 12.73 24.56 -3.58
C SER A 285 12.41 25.60 -2.50
N THR A 286 13.11 26.71 -2.61
CA THR A 286 12.78 28.07 -2.14
C THR A 286 11.31 28.31 -1.75
N CYS A 287 11.12 28.60 -0.46
CA CYS A 287 9.97 29.30 0.10
C CYS A 287 9.94 30.76 -0.42
N ALA A 288 9.12 31.05 -1.42
CA ALA A 288 8.60 32.40 -1.71
C ALA A 288 7.57 32.36 -2.86
N ALA A 289 6.42 31.76 -2.61
CA ALA A 289 5.14 31.99 -3.28
C ALA A 289 4.11 31.14 -2.55
N LYS A 290 2.94 31.68 -2.14
CA LYS A 290 1.83 30.84 -1.66
C LYS A 290 1.50 29.85 -2.78
N PRO A 291 1.81 28.55 -2.64
CA PRO A 291 1.46 27.62 -3.69
C PRO A 291 -0.05 27.37 -3.60
N ALA A 292 -0.70 27.21 -4.76
CA ALA A 292 -2.00 26.53 -4.79
C ALA A 292 -1.90 25.27 -3.92
N SER A 293 -2.86 25.08 -3.00
CA SER A 293 -2.71 24.16 -1.87
C SER A 293 -2.38 22.75 -2.34
N ARG A 294 -1.10 22.36 -2.23
CA ARG A 294 -0.66 20.98 -2.39
C ARG A 294 -1.24 20.20 -1.22
N SER A 295 -2.26 19.39 -1.50
CA SER A 295 -2.98 18.66 -0.46
C SER A 295 -2.62 17.18 -0.52
N VAL A 296 -2.36 16.61 0.65
CA VAL A 296 -2.38 15.16 0.84
C VAL A 296 -3.59 14.83 1.68
N THR A 297 -4.46 13.97 1.17
CA THR A 297 -5.69 13.58 1.86
C THR A 297 -5.82 12.08 1.88
N VAL A 298 -6.24 11.53 3.00
CA VAL A 298 -6.55 10.11 3.15
C VAL A 298 -7.99 9.99 3.59
N VAL A 299 -8.76 9.14 2.92
CA VAL A 299 -10.16 8.87 3.26
C VAL A 299 -10.34 7.41 3.64
N ARG A 300 -11.23 7.14 4.60
CA ARG A 300 -11.66 5.78 4.90
C ARG A 300 -12.83 5.42 3.99
N ALA A 301 -12.57 4.60 2.98
CA ALA A 301 -13.56 4.26 1.97
C ALA A 301 -13.32 2.86 1.37
N ASP A 302 -14.40 2.24 0.90
CA ASP A 302 -14.33 1.02 0.09
C ASP A 302 -14.11 1.40 -1.38
N THR A 303 -12.94 1.09 -1.92
CA THR A 303 -12.56 1.47 -3.28
C THR A 303 -13.20 0.64 -4.38
N ARG A 304 -13.97 -0.40 -4.02
CA ARG A 304 -14.91 -1.03 -4.97
C ARG A 304 -16.09 -0.10 -5.29
N GLN A 305 -16.41 0.82 -4.39
CA GLN A 305 -17.58 1.71 -4.49
C GLN A 305 -17.21 3.18 -4.61
N TRP A 306 -16.06 3.58 -4.09
CA TRP A 306 -15.62 4.96 -3.98
C TRP A 306 -14.43 5.26 -4.90
N ARG A 307 -14.39 6.48 -5.42
CA ARG A 307 -13.25 7.05 -6.16
C ARG A 307 -13.18 8.57 -5.96
N PRO A 308 -12.05 9.22 -6.30
CA PRO A 308 -11.99 10.67 -6.50
C PRO A 308 -12.95 11.15 -7.61
N ALA A 309 -13.02 12.47 -7.79
CA ALA A 309 -13.75 13.04 -8.92
C ALA A 309 -13.32 12.39 -10.25
N ALA A 310 -14.28 12.19 -11.16
CA ALA A 310 -13.97 11.60 -12.46
C ALA A 310 -12.92 12.44 -13.20
N GLU A 311 -12.02 11.76 -13.92
CA GLU A 311 -10.98 12.39 -14.74
C GLU A 311 -10.12 13.42 -13.99
N SER A 312 -9.90 13.23 -12.68
CA SER A 312 -9.14 14.15 -11.84
C SER A 312 -7.71 13.70 -11.53
N CYS A 313 -7.41 12.40 -11.69
CA CYS A 313 -6.11 11.84 -11.34
C CYS A 313 -5.20 11.76 -12.58
N ALA A 314 -3.93 12.17 -12.41
CA ALA A 314 -2.91 12.05 -13.45
C ALA A 314 -2.17 10.71 -13.37
N ALA A 315 -1.97 10.21 -12.15
CA ALA A 315 -1.35 8.92 -11.89
C ALA A 315 -2.08 8.18 -10.77
N VAL A 316 -2.09 6.85 -10.84
CA VAL A 316 -2.52 5.98 -9.75
C VAL A 316 -1.39 5.03 -9.40
N VAL A 317 -1.00 4.93 -8.14
CA VAL A 317 0.04 3.99 -7.68
C VAL A 317 -0.46 3.23 -6.48
N PHE A 318 -0.58 1.91 -6.59
CA PHE A 318 -1.10 1.09 -5.49
C PHE A 318 -0.66 -0.37 -5.57
N SER A 319 -0.94 -1.08 -4.48
CA SER A 319 -0.78 -2.53 -4.37
C SER A 319 -1.99 -3.09 -3.64
N PRO A 320 -2.84 -3.91 -4.27
CA PRO A 320 -3.94 -4.54 -3.57
C PRO A 320 -3.45 -5.59 -2.57
N PRO A 321 -4.24 -5.92 -1.54
CA PRO A 321 -4.07 -7.17 -0.83
C PRO A 321 -4.13 -8.34 -1.82
N TYR A 322 -2.99 -8.98 -2.10
CA TYR A 322 -2.93 -10.07 -3.09
C TYR A 322 -3.78 -11.24 -2.60
N PRO A 323 -4.34 -12.09 -3.49
CA PRO A 323 -5.07 -13.28 -3.08
C PRO A 323 -4.06 -14.32 -2.62
N ASN A 324 -3.45 -14.10 -1.46
CA ASN A 324 -2.32 -14.84 -0.88
C ASN A 324 -2.62 -15.28 0.58
N ARG A 325 -3.89 -15.18 0.98
CA ARG A 325 -4.43 -15.55 2.30
C ARG A 325 -4.09 -14.56 3.44
N TYR A 326 -3.45 -13.43 3.15
CA TYR A 326 -3.12 -12.46 4.19
C TYR A 326 -4.36 -11.70 4.62
N ASP A 327 -4.65 -11.80 5.91
CA ASP A 327 -5.78 -11.14 6.53
C ASP A 327 -5.28 -9.97 7.38
N TYR A 328 -5.44 -8.76 6.84
CA TYR A 328 -4.93 -7.55 7.48
C TYR A 328 -5.66 -7.27 8.80
N SER A 329 -6.95 -7.63 8.91
CA SER A 329 -7.66 -7.53 10.19
C SER A 329 -7.04 -8.46 11.24
N ALA A 330 -6.60 -9.66 10.86
CA ALA A 330 -5.96 -10.60 11.78
C ALA A 330 -4.52 -10.24 12.12
N VAL A 331 -3.78 -9.65 11.18
CA VAL A 331 -2.38 -9.20 11.38
C VAL A 331 -2.31 -7.96 12.27
N TYR A 332 -3.29 -7.05 12.16
CA TYR A 332 -3.32 -5.76 12.86
C TYR A 332 -4.39 -5.70 13.97
N GLN A 333 -4.95 -6.83 14.41
CA GLN A 333 -6.04 -6.85 15.39
C GLN A 333 -5.67 -6.19 16.72
N LEU A 334 -4.40 -6.28 17.15
CA LEU A 334 -3.95 -5.65 18.39
C LEU A 334 -3.91 -4.13 18.26
N GLU A 335 -3.39 -3.61 17.14
CA GLU A 335 -3.39 -2.17 16.85
C GLU A 335 -4.80 -1.63 16.60
N LEU A 336 -5.68 -2.43 15.98
CA LEU A 336 -7.09 -2.09 15.77
C LEU A 336 -7.83 -1.93 17.10
N ALA A 337 -7.64 -2.86 18.04
CA ALA A 337 -8.27 -2.82 19.35
C ALA A 337 -7.66 -1.72 20.24
N LEU A 338 -6.33 -1.73 20.40
CA LEU A 338 -5.62 -0.77 21.25
C LEU A 338 -5.84 0.68 20.78
N GLY A 339 -5.88 0.90 19.47
CA GLY A 339 -6.14 2.21 18.88
C GLY A 339 -7.62 2.61 18.88
N ALA A 340 -8.50 1.86 19.55
CA ALA A 340 -9.95 2.08 19.60
C ALA A 340 -10.61 2.19 18.20
N PHE A 341 -10.04 1.53 17.20
CA PHE A 341 -10.60 1.48 15.84
C PHE A 341 -11.72 0.44 15.72
N VAL A 342 -11.68 -0.56 16.60
CA VAL A 342 -12.75 -1.52 16.85
C VAL A 342 -12.93 -1.63 18.36
N SER A 343 -14.17 -1.74 18.82
CA SER A 343 -14.48 -1.82 20.26
C SER A 343 -14.48 -3.24 20.80
N ASP A 344 -14.68 -4.22 19.91
CA ASP A 344 -14.97 -5.60 20.29
C ASP A 344 -14.62 -6.58 19.16
N ALA A 345 -14.66 -7.87 19.49
CA ALA A 345 -14.40 -8.93 18.52
C ALA A 345 -15.44 -8.93 17.39
N ALA A 346 -16.66 -8.43 17.67
CA ALA A 346 -17.69 -8.25 16.65
C ALA A 346 -17.33 -7.14 15.65
N GLY A 347 -16.76 -6.03 16.10
CA GLY A 347 -16.24 -4.93 15.29
C GLY A 347 -15.08 -5.38 14.43
N LEU A 348 -14.15 -6.16 14.98
CA LEU A 348 -13.10 -6.79 14.20
C LEU A 348 -13.69 -7.68 13.09
N ARG A 349 -14.69 -8.51 13.40
CA ARG A 349 -15.39 -9.34 12.40
C ARG A 349 -16.11 -8.50 11.34
N ARG A 350 -16.69 -7.36 11.70
CA ARG A 350 -17.32 -6.43 10.74
C ARG A 350 -16.29 -5.86 9.76
N VAL A 351 -15.17 -5.35 10.27
CA VAL A 351 -14.06 -4.84 9.43
C VAL A 351 -13.54 -5.95 8.51
N ARG A 352 -13.26 -7.13 9.07
CA ARG A 352 -12.78 -8.29 8.31
C ARG A 352 -13.66 -8.65 7.12
N LYS A 353 -14.99 -8.67 7.30
CA LYS A 353 -15.94 -9.02 6.24
C LYS A 353 -16.03 -7.97 5.14
N GLN A 354 -15.59 -6.74 5.42
CA GLN A 354 -15.59 -5.64 4.45
C GLN A 354 -14.29 -5.56 3.66
N LEU A 355 -13.18 -6.17 4.11
CA LEU A 355 -11.92 -6.13 3.38
C LEU A 355 -12.04 -6.77 1.98
N LEU A 356 -11.10 -6.42 1.11
CA LEU A 356 -10.94 -7.06 -0.20
C LEU A 356 -10.85 -8.58 -0.01
N ARG A 357 -11.47 -9.37 -0.90
CA ARG A 357 -11.53 -10.84 -0.82
C ARG A 357 -10.20 -11.54 -1.14
N SER A 358 -9.15 -11.19 -0.40
CA SER A 358 -7.78 -11.67 -0.54
C SER A 358 -7.37 -12.72 0.51
N HIS A 359 -8.29 -13.03 1.43
CA HIS A 359 -8.10 -13.90 2.58
C HIS A 359 -9.20 -14.97 2.70
N LEU A 360 -8.91 -16.06 3.42
CA LEU A 360 -9.78 -17.26 3.47
C LEU A 360 -11.11 -17.07 4.19
N GLU A 361 -11.21 -16.01 5.00
CA GLU A 361 -12.39 -15.70 5.82
C GLU A 361 -13.24 -14.58 5.20
N ALA A 362 -12.91 -14.18 3.96
CA ALA A 362 -13.70 -13.23 3.22
C ALA A 362 -15.06 -13.84 2.84
N PRO A 363 -16.15 -13.07 2.91
CA PRO A 363 -17.46 -13.58 2.55
C PRO A 363 -17.55 -13.89 1.05
N PRO A 364 -18.39 -14.86 0.65
CA PRO A 364 -18.69 -15.09 -0.76
C PRO A 364 -19.25 -13.81 -1.42
N ARG A 365 -19.27 -13.81 -2.74
CA ARG A 365 -20.04 -12.83 -3.53
C ARG A 365 -21.39 -13.47 -3.87
N ASP A 366 -22.43 -12.65 -3.99
CA ASP A 366 -23.74 -13.12 -4.42
C ASP A 366 -23.70 -13.57 -5.89
N GLU A 367 -22.93 -12.85 -6.72
CA GLU A 367 -22.78 -13.13 -8.16
C GLU A 367 -21.32 -13.02 -8.60
N TYR A 368 -20.87 -13.93 -9.47
CA TYR A 368 -19.54 -13.89 -10.09
C TYR A 368 -19.70 -13.56 -11.58
N ARG A 369 -19.22 -12.38 -11.99
CA ARG A 369 -19.37 -11.76 -13.32
C ARG A 369 -18.11 -11.83 -14.17
N VAL A 370 -16.94 -12.00 -13.54
CA VAL A 370 -15.65 -12.06 -14.22
C VAL A 370 -15.49 -13.42 -14.87
N GLU A 371 -15.58 -13.40 -16.20
CA GLU A 371 -15.47 -14.59 -17.02
C GLU A 371 -14.23 -14.51 -17.92
N HIS A 372 -13.12 -15.12 -17.46
CA HIS A 372 -11.88 -15.19 -18.23
C HIS A 372 -11.42 -16.66 -18.41
N PRO A 373 -11.06 -17.12 -19.63
CA PRO A 373 -10.65 -18.51 -19.87
C PRO A 373 -9.54 -19.00 -18.93
N ALA A 374 -8.48 -18.20 -18.75
CA ALA A 374 -7.37 -18.56 -17.86
C ALA A 374 -7.76 -18.61 -16.36
N LEU A 375 -8.74 -17.80 -15.94
CA LEU A 375 -9.26 -17.86 -14.56
C LEU A 375 -10.12 -19.12 -14.37
N ARG A 376 -11.00 -19.43 -15.33
CA ARG A 376 -11.82 -20.66 -15.31
C ARG A 376 -10.95 -21.91 -15.32
N GLU A 377 -9.92 -21.93 -16.17
CA GLU A 377 -8.91 -23.01 -16.21
C GLU A 377 -8.24 -23.21 -14.84
N PHE A 378 -7.76 -22.13 -14.22
CA PHE A 378 -7.17 -22.18 -12.88
C PHE A 378 -8.14 -22.70 -11.82
N LEU A 379 -9.37 -22.18 -11.79
CA LEU A 379 -10.38 -22.58 -10.80
C LEU A 379 -10.78 -24.05 -10.98
N ALA A 380 -10.91 -24.54 -12.21
CA ALA A 380 -11.16 -25.95 -12.49
C ALA A 380 -10.01 -26.85 -12.00
N ALA A 381 -8.76 -26.46 -12.25
CA ALA A 381 -7.58 -27.19 -11.80
C ALA A 381 -7.46 -27.26 -10.26
N VAL A 382 -7.73 -26.15 -9.56
CA VAL A 382 -7.76 -26.12 -8.09
C VAL A 382 -8.95 -26.93 -7.55
N ASN A 383 -10.12 -26.89 -8.20
CA ASN A 383 -11.27 -27.69 -7.82
C ASN A 383 -10.99 -29.20 -7.94
N GLY A 384 -10.27 -29.62 -8.98
CA GLY A 384 -9.78 -31.00 -9.12
C GLY A 384 -8.82 -31.43 -8.00
N SER A 385 -8.17 -30.46 -7.34
CA SER A 385 -7.26 -30.68 -6.22
C SER A 385 -7.95 -30.67 -4.85
N ARG A 386 -9.28 -30.58 -4.77
CA ARG A 386 -10.03 -30.52 -3.49
C ARG A 386 -9.78 -31.73 -2.59
N THR A 387 -9.60 -32.91 -3.19
CA THR A 387 -9.20 -34.15 -2.49
C THR A 387 -7.88 -34.02 -1.72
N THR A 388 -7.02 -33.07 -2.10
CA THR A 388 -5.68 -32.86 -1.52
C THR A 388 -5.58 -31.69 -0.53
N GLY A 389 -6.65 -30.91 -0.30
CA GLY A 389 -6.63 -29.90 0.79
C GLY A 389 -7.46 -28.61 0.68
N ASP A 390 -8.40 -28.44 -0.28
CA ASP A 390 -9.40 -27.34 -0.26
C ASP A 390 -10.84 -27.86 -0.17
N GLN A 391 -11.09 -28.80 0.74
CA GLN A 391 -12.40 -29.48 0.85
C GLN A 391 -13.58 -28.50 0.98
N ALA A 392 -13.38 -27.39 1.71
CA ALA A 392 -14.39 -26.35 1.91
C ALA A 392 -14.50 -25.32 0.77
N GLY A 393 -13.68 -25.41 -0.29
CA GLY A 393 -13.68 -24.49 -1.44
C GLY A 393 -13.34 -23.03 -1.08
N ARG A 394 -12.59 -22.81 0.00
CA ARG A 394 -12.29 -21.45 0.49
C ARG A 394 -11.32 -20.74 -0.45
N VAL A 395 -10.36 -21.47 -1.02
CA VAL A 395 -9.40 -20.89 -1.98
C VAL A 395 -10.12 -20.50 -3.25
N LEU A 396 -11.02 -21.35 -3.77
CA LEU A 396 -11.83 -21.03 -4.95
C LEU A 396 -12.65 -19.75 -4.75
N ARG A 397 -13.38 -19.64 -3.62
CA ARG A 397 -14.19 -18.45 -3.30
C ARG A 397 -13.36 -17.19 -3.16
N MET A 398 -12.20 -17.29 -2.48
CA MET A 398 -11.27 -16.17 -2.32
C MET A 398 -10.72 -15.72 -3.67
N VAL A 399 -10.21 -16.64 -4.49
CA VAL A 399 -9.61 -16.29 -5.80
C VAL A 399 -10.65 -15.69 -6.74
N ALA A 400 -11.82 -16.32 -6.88
CA ALA A 400 -12.89 -15.77 -7.71
C ALA A 400 -13.34 -14.40 -7.17
N GLY A 401 -13.56 -14.29 -5.85
CA GLY A 401 -13.97 -13.05 -5.19
C GLY A 401 -12.94 -11.92 -5.29
N PHE A 402 -11.64 -12.24 -5.36
CA PHE A 402 -10.59 -11.26 -5.56
C PHE A 402 -10.69 -10.59 -6.94
N PHE A 403 -10.86 -11.38 -8.01
CA PHE A 403 -10.97 -10.80 -9.37
C PHE A 403 -12.27 -10.01 -9.55
N GLU A 404 -13.34 -10.44 -8.90
CA GLU A 404 -14.58 -9.70 -8.77
C GLU A 404 -14.39 -8.32 -8.12
N ASP A 405 -13.72 -8.27 -6.97
CA ASP A 405 -13.43 -7.02 -6.28
C ASP A 405 -12.48 -6.12 -7.10
N MET A 406 -11.47 -6.72 -7.75
CA MET A 406 -10.51 -5.99 -8.56
C MET A 406 -11.12 -5.46 -9.86
N ALA A 407 -12.10 -6.12 -10.46
CA ALA A 407 -12.85 -5.57 -11.58
C ALA A 407 -13.58 -4.28 -11.18
N ASP A 408 -14.23 -4.28 -10.01
CA ASP A 408 -14.90 -3.08 -9.46
C ASP A 408 -13.88 -1.96 -9.18
N VAL A 409 -12.73 -2.29 -8.57
CA VAL A 409 -11.64 -1.32 -8.29
C VAL A 409 -11.05 -0.75 -9.59
N LEU A 410 -10.74 -1.59 -10.58
CA LEU A 410 -10.16 -1.13 -11.85
C LEU A 410 -11.12 -0.23 -12.62
N ALA A 411 -12.43 -0.50 -12.57
CA ALA A 411 -13.45 0.39 -13.13
C ALA A 411 -13.42 1.77 -12.43
N ARG A 412 -13.41 1.79 -11.09
CA ARG A 412 -13.28 3.03 -10.29
C ARG A 412 -12.00 3.82 -10.60
N VAL A 413 -10.88 3.11 -10.79
CA VAL A 413 -9.59 3.69 -11.19
C VAL A 413 -9.67 4.30 -12.59
N ALA A 414 -10.21 3.58 -13.58
CA ALA A 414 -10.33 4.06 -14.96
C ALA A 414 -11.24 5.31 -15.07
N GLU A 415 -12.30 5.38 -14.26
CA GLU A 415 -13.19 6.53 -14.18
C GLU A 415 -12.51 7.76 -13.52
N ALA A 416 -11.65 7.55 -12.51
CA ALA A 416 -10.90 8.63 -11.84
C ALA A 416 -9.76 9.19 -12.70
N LEU A 417 -9.19 8.36 -13.58
CA LEU A 417 -8.02 8.70 -14.38
C LEU A 417 -8.39 9.69 -15.50
N GLN A 418 -7.62 10.75 -15.65
CA GLN A 418 -7.73 11.64 -16.81
C GLN A 418 -7.28 10.93 -18.10
N ALA A 419 -7.71 11.42 -19.26
CA ALA A 419 -7.22 10.91 -20.53
C ALA A 419 -5.67 11.03 -20.62
N GLY A 420 -5.00 9.96 -21.05
CA GLY A 420 -3.54 9.87 -21.05
C GLY A 420 -2.89 9.62 -19.69
N GLY A 421 -3.66 9.61 -18.59
CA GLY A 421 -3.17 9.28 -17.25
C GLY A 421 -2.76 7.82 -17.13
N SER A 422 -1.92 7.50 -16.16
CA SER A 422 -1.26 6.19 -16.06
C SER A 422 -1.41 5.55 -14.69
N VAL A 423 -1.31 4.22 -14.63
CA VAL A 423 -1.41 3.43 -13.40
C VAL A 423 -0.15 2.59 -13.22
N GLY A 424 0.40 2.59 -12.01
CA GLY A 424 1.41 1.64 -11.54
C GLY A 424 0.79 0.71 -10.50
N LEU A 425 0.51 -0.52 -10.90
CA LEU A 425 -0.13 -1.53 -10.06
C LEU A 425 0.89 -2.62 -9.67
N VAL A 426 1.30 -2.61 -8.41
CA VAL A 426 2.21 -3.62 -7.86
C VAL A 426 1.41 -4.86 -7.44
N VAL A 427 1.76 -6.04 -7.97
CA VAL A 427 1.07 -7.28 -7.63
C VAL A 427 2.00 -8.49 -7.63
N GLY A 428 1.71 -9.48 -6.78
CA GLY A 428 2.41 -10.75 -6.73
C GLY A 428 1.55 -11.93 -7.20
N THR A 429 2.11 -12.78 -8.07
CA THR A 429 1.50 -14.06 -8.46
C THR A 429 1.59 -15.07 -7.34
N GLN A 430 0.69 -16.05 -7.31
CA GLN A 430 0.61 -17.06 -6.26
C GLN A 430 0.57 -18.46 -6.85
N THR A 431 0.89 -19.45 -6.04
CA THR A 431 0.71 -20.87 -6.38
C THR A 431 -0.24 -21.49 -5.37
N TYR A 432 -1.14 -22.34 -5.83
CA TYR A 432 -2.15 -23.03 -5.03
C TYR A 432 -2.24 -24.48 -5.45
N TYR A 433 -1.93 -25.42 -4.55
CA TYR A 433 -1.98 -26.86 -4.86
C TYR A 433 -1.20 -27.22 -6.14
N GLY A 434 -0.02 -26.62 -6.31
CA GLY A 434 0.81 -26.78 -7.52
C GLY A 434 0.37 -25.95 -8.74
N GLN A 435 -0.80 -25.33 -8.70
CA GLN A 435 -1.34 -24.51 -9.79
C GLN A 435 -0.88 -23.06 -9.67
N HIS A 436 -0.22 -22.53 -10.70
CA HIS A 436 0.19 -21.12 -10.75
C HIS A 436 -1.00 -20.22 -11.10
N LEU A 437 -1.25 -19.20 -10.29
CA LEU A 437 -2.22 -18.14 -10.56
C LEU A 437 -1.47 -16.93 -11.13
N PRO A 438 -1.58 -16.63 -12.45
CA PRO A 438 -0.96 -15.47 -13.07
C PRO A 438 -1.77 -14.21 -12.77
N THR A 439 -1.79 -13.80 -11.50
CA THR A 439 -2.60 -12.67 -11.01
C THR A 439 -2.28 -11.38 -11.76
N ASP A 440 -1.01 -11.13 -12.07
CA ASP A 440 -0.60 -9.96 -12.86
C ASP A 440 -1.24 -9.95 -14.25
N LEU A 441 -1.21 -11.06 -14.98
CA LEU A 441 -1.78 -11.13 -16.33
C LEU A 441 -3.31 -11.07 -16.32
N LEU A 442 -3.96 -11.73 -15.37
CA LEU A 442 -5.41 -11.64 -15.22
C LEU A 442 -5.88 -10.22 -14.85
N LEU A 443 -5.11 -9.48 -14.05
CA LEU A 443 -5.40 -8.07 -13.78
C LEU A 443 -5.12 -7.17 -15.00
N ALA A 444 -4.16 -7.53 -15.85
CA ALA A 444 -3.93 -6.85 -17.12
C ALA A 444 -5.16 -6.99 -18.05
N GLU A 445 -5.71 -8.21 -18.17
CA GLU A 445 -6.95 -8.47 -18.90
C GLU A 445 -8.16 -7.72 -18.33
N LEU A 446 -8.31 -7.69 -17.00
CA LEU A 446 -9.39 -6.90 -16.39
C LEU A 446 -9.21 -5.40 -16.67
N ALA A 447 -7.97 -4.90 -16.70
CA ALA A 447 -7.70 -3.50 -17.02
C ALA A 447 -8.09 -3.14 -18.46
N THR A 448 -7.85 -4.03 -19.43
CA THR A 448 -8.27 -3.81 -20.83
C THR A 448 -9.79 -3.76 -20.97
N THR A 449 -10.53 -4.57 -20.20
CA THR A 449 -12.00 -4.56 -20.22
C THR A 449 -12.62 -3.23 -19.77
N VAL A 450 -11.90 -2.44 -18.96
CA VAL A 450 -12.31 -1.10 -18.51
C VAL A 450 -11.65 0.03 -19.32
N GLY A 451 -11.06 -0.29 -20.47
CA GLY A 451 -10.50 0.68 -21.42
C GLY A 451 -9.11 1.20 -21.09
N LEU A 452 -8.34 0.51 -20.25
CA LEU A 452 -6.92 0.81 -20.03
C LEU A 452 -6.03 -0.01 -20.97
N GLU A 453 -4.93 0.58 -21.42
CA GLU A 453 -3.93 -0.09 -22.24
C GLU A 453 -2.76 -0.57 -21.38
N VAL A 454 -2.32 -1.80 -21.59
CA VAL A 454 -1.15 -2.37 -20.91
C VAL A 454 0.11 -1.91 -21.64
N ARG A 455 0.92 -1.06 -20.99
CA ARG A 455 2.16 -0.54 -21.58
C ARG A 455 3.34 -1.44 -21.31
N GLU A 456 3.55 -1.81 -20.05
CA GLU A 456 4.70 -2.59 -19.61
C GLU A 456 4.35 -3.45 -18.39
N LEU A 457 5.02 -4.59 -18.25
CA LEU A 457 5.02 -5.40 -17.03
C LEU A 457 6.45 -5.49 -16.49
N TRP A 458 6.74 -4.75 -15.41
CA TRP A 458 8.06 -4.78 -14.78
C TRP A 458 8.16 -5.95 -13.83
N ILE A 459 8.89 -6.99 -14.21
CA ILE A 459 9.14 -8.12 -13.32
C ILE A 459 10.21 -7.72 -12.31
N ALA A 460 9.78 -7.41 -11.09
CA ALA A 460 10.66 -6.91 -10.04
C ALA A 460 11.45 -8.03 -9.37
N ARG A 461 10.82 -9.20 -9.13
CA ARG A 461 11.53 -10.37 -8.60
C ARG A 461 10.74 -11.66 -8.78
N ALA A 462 11.45 -12.79 -8.83
CA ALA A 462 10.86 -14.07 -8.48
C ALA A 462 10.66 -14.22 -6.96
N LYS A 463 9.70 -15.04 -6.55
CA LYS A 463 9.43 -15.43 -5.18
C LYS A 463 9.46 -16.95 -5.12
N GLY A 464 10.19 -17.49 -4.15
CA GLY A 464 10.09 -18.91 -3.82
C GLY A 464 8.68 -19.24 -3.34
N VAL A 465 8.31 -20.51 -3.41
CA VAL A 465 7.00 -20.97 -2.94
C VAL A 465 6.97 -21.01 -1.40
N ALA A 466 5.83 -20.61 -0.82
CA ALA A 466 5.61 -20.64 0.62
C ALA A 466 5.99 -22.01 1.20
N SER A 467 6.68 -22.03 2.35
CA SER A 467 7.19 -23.28 2.98
C SER A 467 6.11 -24.32 3.21
N GLN A 468 4.86 -23.90 3.42
CA GLN A 468 3.69 -24.78 3.60
C GLN A 468 3.36 -25.62 2.37
N GLN A 469 3.70 -25.17 1.16
CA GLN A 469 3.42 -25.91 -0.08
C GLN A 469 4.59 -26.80 -0.53
N ARG A 470 5.79 -26.61 0.04
CA ARG A 470 6.96 -27.42 -0.31
C ARG A 470 6.86 -28.89 0.15
N GLY A 471 6.00 -29.19 1.12
CA GLY A 471 5.87 -30.54 1.69
C GLY A 471 4.62 -31.32 1.25
N MET A 472 3.62 -30.67 0.64
CA MET A 472 2.31 -31.31 0.36
C MET A 472 2.22 -32.00 -1.00
N THR A 473 3.10 -31.66 -1.93
CA THR A 473 3.07 -32.21 -3.29
C THR A 473 4.51 -32.44 -3.70
N GLY A 474 4.92 -33.68 -3.99
CA GLY A 474 6.22 -33.97 -4.62
C GLY A 474 6.41 -33.32 -6.02
N LEU A 475 5.50 -32.43 -6.42
CA LEU A 475 5.62 -31.56 -7.59
C LEU A 475 6.57 -30.39 -7.28
N THR A 476 7.49 -30.13 -8.20
CA THR A 476 8.25 -28.89 -8.28
C THR A 476 7.30 -27.71 -8.29
N SER A 477 7.15 -27.05 -7.14
CA SER A 477 6.20 -25.96 -6.97
C SER A 477 6.60 -24.80 -7.87
N LEU A 478 5.71 -24.42 -8.81
CA LEU A 478 5.94 -23.32 -9.73
C LEU A 478 6.23 -22.04 -8.94
N PRO A 479 7.35 -21.36 -9.20
CA PRO A 479 7.74 -20.19 -8.44
C PRO A 479 6.80 -19.01 -8.76
N SER A 480 6.63 -18.13 -7.78
CA SER A 480 5.83 -16.90 -7.90
C SER A 480 6.71 -15.74 -8.39
N ARG A 481 6.11 -14.61 -8.72
CA ARG A 481 6.82 -13.35 -8.97
C ARG A 481 6.08 -12.15 -8.41
N GLU A 482 6.78 -11.03 -8.27
CA GLU A 482 6.20 -9.70 -8.06
C GLU A 482 6.47 -8.84 -9.29
N THR A 483 5.42 -8.18 -9.75
CA THR A 483 5.35 -7.44 -11.00
C THR A 483 4.75 -6.07 -10.72
N VAL A 484 5.20 -5.04 -11.44
CA VAL A 484 4.49 -3.76 -11.56
C VAL A 484 3.86 -3.68 -12.94
N LEU A 485 2.53 -3.62 -13.01
CA LEU A 485 1.82 -3.33 -14.26
C LEU A 485 1.83 -1.82 -14.48
N ILE A 486 2.30 -1.41 -15.65
CA ILE A 486 2.22 -0.04 -16.14
C ILE A 486 1.05 0.01 -17.13
N LEU A 487 -0.03 0.68 -16.74
CA LEU A 487 -1.24 0.84 -17.54
C LEU A 487 -1.42 2.31 -17.92
N GLN A 488 -2.15 2.57 -19.00
CA GLN A 488 -2.47 3.94 -19.42
C GLN A 488 -3.90 4.05 -19.94
N LYS A 489 -4.62 5.11 -19.54
CA LYS A 489 -5.87 5.47 -20.19
C LYS A 489 -5.57 6.12 -21.53
N PRO A 490 -6.19 5.69 -22.64
CA PRO A 490 -5.95 6.28 -23.95
C PRO A 490 -6.11 7.81 -23.92
N PRO A 491 -5.30 8.57 -24.68
CA PRO A 491 -5.50 10.00 -24.82
C PRO A 491 -6.84 10.27 -25.52
N SER A 492 -7.48 11.39 -25.19
CA SER A 492 -8.69 11.80 -25.89
C SER A 492 -8.35 12.10 -27.35
N ALA A 493 -9.19 11.66 -28.27
CA ALA A 493 -9.02 11.99 -29.69
C ALA A 493 -8.97 13.52 -29.85
N PRO A 494 -8.05 14.08 -30.64
CA PRO A 494 -8.02 15.51 -30.87
C PRO A 494 -9.38 15.93 -31.44
N ARG A 495 -10.08 16.83 -30.74
CA ARG A 495 -11.31 17.44 -31.23
C ARG A 495 -11.01 18.01 -32.62
N ARG A 496 -11.50 17.36 -33.69
CA ARG A 496 -11.48 17.93 -35.04
C ARG A 496 -12.15 19.30 -34.91
N GLY A 497 -11.37 20.36 -35.10
CA GLY A 497 -11.85 21.73 -35.01
C GLY A 497 -13.10 21.85 -35.88
N ARG A 498 -14.22 22.23 -35.28
CA ARG A 498 -15.32 22.82 -36.04
C ARG A 498 -14.70 23.99 -36.79
N ARG A 499 -14.46 23.82 -38.09
CA ARG A 499 -14.25 24.95 -39.00
C ARG A 499 -15.41 25.89 -38.75
N SER A 500 -15.11 27.03 -38.15
CA SER A 500 -15.96 28.20 -38.18
C SER A 500 -16.39 28.40 -39.63
N ALA A 501 -17.65 28.14 -39.93
CA ALA A 501 -18.26 28.62 -41.16
C ALA A 501 -18.32 30.15 -41.00
N ALA A 502 -17.34 30.83 -41.58
CA ALA A 502 -17.37 32.26 -41.75
C ALA A 502 -18.61 32.61 -42.59
N ALA A 503 -19.66 33.07 -41.92
CA ALA A 503 -20.80 33.70 -42.57
C ALA A 503 -20.38 35.11 -43.02
N GLY A 504 -19.76 35.18 -44.19
CA GLY A 504 -19.62 36.41 -44.96
C GLY A 504 -20.81 36.55 -45.91
N ALA A 505 -21.61 37.60 -45.71
CA ALA A 505 -22.23 38.44 -46.74
C ALA A 505 -23.51 39.12 -46.20
N SER A 506 -23.37 40.36 -45.74
CA SER A 506 -24.48 41.32 -45.61
C SER A 506 -25.05 41.64 -47.00
N PRO A 507 -26.38 41.65 -47.19
CA PRO A 507 -26.97 42.28 -48.37
C PRO A 507 -27.14 43.79 -48.15
N SER A 508 -26.62 44.54 -49.11
CA SER A 508 -26.79 45.98 -49.31
C SER A 508 -28.26 46.40 -49.32
N ARG A 509 -28.62 47.41 -48.52
CA ARG A 509 -29.87 48.17 -48.64
C ARG A 509 -29.58 49.55 -49.19
N THR A 510 -30.12 49.84 -50.37
CA THR A 510 -30.33 51.20 -50.92
C THR A 510 -31.83 51.49 -51.00
N PRO A 511 -32.24 52.78 -51.06
CA PRO A 511 -33.45 53.27 -50.41
C PRO A 511 -34.64 53.40 -51.37
N ARG A 512 -35.87 53.27 -50.86
CA ARG A 512 -37.08 53.70 -51.58
C ARG A 512 -37.65 54.97 -50.95
N ARG A 513 -37.66 56.04 -51.74
CA ARG A 513 -38.47 57.25 -51.55
C ARG A 513 -39.72 57.13 -52.44
N ARG A 514 -40.88 57.43 -51.83
CA ARG A 514 -42.16 57.97 -52.35
C ARG A 514 -42.60 57.64 -53.79
N VAL A 515 -43.80 57.07 -53.92
CA VAL A 515 -45.03 57.80 -54.34
C VAL A 515 -46.16 57.31 -53.45
#